data_AF-A0A1M3NVG3-F1
#
_entry.id   AF-A0A1M3NVG3-F1
#
_cell.length_a   1.000
_cell.length_b   1.000
_cell.length_c   1.000
_cell.angle_alpha   90.00
_cell.angle_beta   90.00
_cell.angle_gamma   90.00
#
_symmetry.space_group_name_H-M   'P 1'
#
loop_
_entity.id
_entity.type
_entity.pdbx_description
1 polymer ?
#
loop_
_entity_poly.entity_id
_entity_poly.type
_entity_poly.pdbx_seq_one_letter_code
_entity_poly.pdbx_strand_id
1 'polypeptide(L)'
;MQRIESVQNAMEQAKQVSAAILGLPRPEPEVAWFWSDQFDVKLKIAGLSVDPDEIILRGSPSSDAFSVLHLRQGALICVETVNMTADFMASKKIIARGNKLSAAALLDTQIPLKALVV
;
A
#
# COMPACT_ATOMS: atom_id res chain seq x y z
N MET A 1 2.19 -2.66 19.53
CA MET A 1 0.94 -3.28 19.01
C MET A 1 0.06 -2.16 18.49
N GLN A 2 -0.42 -2.24 17.25
CA GLN A 2 -1.30 -1.21 16.65
C GLN A 2 -2.71 -1.78 16.49
N ARG A 3 -3.72 -0.94 16.69
CA ARG A 3 -5.14 -1.27 16.48
C ARG A 3 -5.57 -0.68 15.14
N ILE A 4 -6.05 -1.52 14.22
CA ILE A 4 -6.45 -1.12 12.87
C ILE A 4 -7.97 -1.18 12.73
N GLU A 5 -8.58 -0.05 12.38
CA GLU A 5 -10.03 0.08 12.20
C GLU A 5 -10.37 0.07 10.70
N SER A 6 -10.37 -1.12 10.08
CA SER A 6 -10.78 -1.26 8.69
C SER A 6 -11.52 -2.57 8.43
N VAL A 7 -12.38 -2.55 7.41
CA VAL A 7 -13.07 -3.75 6.92
C VAL A 7 -12.05 -4.81 6.52
N GLN A 8 -10.98 -4.43 5.82
CA GLN A 8 -9.96 -5.40 5.45
C GLN A 8 -9.27 -6.01 6.65
N ASN A 9 -8.88 -5.23 7.66
CA ASN A 9 -8.25 -5.79 8.85
C ASN A 9 -9.19 -6.74 9.59
N ALA A 10 -10.50 -6.43 9.66
CA ALA A 10 -11.49 -7.34 10.23
C ALA A 10 -11.57 -8.66 9.44
N MET A 11 -11.62 -8.59 8.11
CA MET A 11 -11.62 -9.79 7.25
C MET A 11 -10.33 -10.60 7.37
N GLU A 12 -9.18 -9.93 7.43
CA GLU A 12 -7.88 -10.57 7.57
C GLU A 12 -7.78 -11.31 8.89
N GLN A 13 -8.10 -10.66 10.01
CA GLN A 13 -8.11 -11.32 11.32
C GLN A 13 -9.11 -12.46 11.39
N ALA A 14 -10.30 -12.33 10.76
CA ALA A 14 -11.26 -13.42 10.69
C ALA A 14 -10.69 -14.67 10.01
N LYS A 15 -10.01 -14.52 8.86
CA LYS A 15 -9.34 -15.64 8.17
C LYS A 15 -8.30 -16.33 9.06
N GLN A 16 -7.48 -15.52 9.74
CA GLN A 16 -6.42 -16.00 10.61
C GLN A 16 -6.98 -16.81 11.79
N VAL A 17 -8.05 -16.32 12.43
CA VAL A 17 -8.73 -17.00 13.54
C VAL A 17 -9.44 -18.27 13.07
N SER A 18 -10.14 -18.23 11.93
CA SER A 18 -10.80 -19.41 11.38
C SER A 18 -9.81 -20.54 11.07
N ALA A 19 -8.64 -20.22 10.50
CA ALA A 19 -7.60 -21.22 10.25
C ALA A 19 -7.11 -21.86 11.56
N ALA A 20 -6.89 -21.05 12.60
CA ALA A 20 -6.46 -21.53 13.91
C ALA A 20 -7.50 -22.46 14.56
N ILE A 21 -8.79 -22.08 14.53
CA ILE A 21 -9.89 -22.90 15.09
C ILE A 21 -9.99 -24.26 14.39
N LEU A 22 -9.78 -24.29 13.07
CA LEU A 22 -9.89 -25.50 12.26
C LEU A 22 -8.61 -26.34 12.24
N GLY A 23 -7.52 -25.90 12.88
CA GLY A 23 -6.22 -26.58 12.82
C GLY A 23 -5.58 -26.55 11.42
N LEU A 24 -5.92 -25.56 10.60
CA LEU A 24 -5.37 -25.38 9.25
C LEU A 24 -4.09 -24.54 9.28
N PRO A 25 -3.24 -24.63 8.22
CA PRO A 25 -2.12 -23.72 8.05
C PRO A 25 -2.58 -22.26 8.08
N ARG A 26 -1.81 -21.43 8.79
CA ARG A 26 -2.07 -19.99 8.90
C ARG A 26 -1.86 -19.35 7.52
N PRO A 27 -2.85 -18.58 6.99
CA PRO A 27 -2.67 -17.88 5.72
C PRO A 27 -1.61 -16.78 5.84
N GLU A 28 -0.94 -16.48 4.73
CA GLU A 28 0.03 -15.38 4.67
C GLU A 28 -0.66 -14.04 5.02
N PRO A 29 -0.09 -13.25 5.94
CA PRO A 29 -0.64 -11.95 6.27
C PRO A 29 -0.63 -11.01 5.07
N GLU A 30 -1.75 -10.36 4.83
CA GLU A 30 -1.84 -9.33 3.79
C GLU A 30 -1.32 -7.97 4.32
N VAL A 31 -0.71 -7.17 3.45
CA VAL A 31 -0.43 -5.75 3.74
C VAL A 31 -1.74 -5.03 4.07
N ALA A 32 -1.79 -4.37 5.23
CA ALA A 32 -2.95 -3.58 5.66
C ALA A 32 -3.32 -2.56 4.59
N TRP A 33 -4.61 -2.44 4.29
CA TRP A 33 -5.05 -1.47 3.30
C TRP A 33 -6.46 -0.97 3.59
N PHE A 34 -6.75 0.19 3.01
CA PHE A 34 -7.94 0.99 3.27
C PHE A 34 -8.44 1.59 1.96
N TRP A 35 -9.68 2.04 1.95
CA TRP A 35 -10.22 2.83 0.86
C TRP A 35 -11.20 3.88 1.38
N SER A 36 -11.38 4.92 0.58
CA SER A 36 -12.42 5.92 0.76
C SER A 36 -12.96 6.29 -0.61
N ASP A 37 -14.28 6.39 -0.70
CA ASP A 37 -14.98 6.88 -1.87
C ASP A 37 -15.54 8.26 -1.53
N GLN A 38 -15.05 9.30 -2.20
CA GLN A 38 -15.48 10.67 -1.99
C GLN A 38 -15.76 11.32 -3.34
N PHE A 39 -17.02 11.62 -3.63
CA PHE A 39 -17.43 12.08 -4.96
C PHE A 39 -16.95 11.11 -6.06
N ASP A 40 -16.25 11.63 -7.07
CA ASP A 40 -15.61 10.91 -8.17
C ASP A 40 -14.20 10.41 -7.82
N VAL A 41 -13.69 10.71 -6.63
CA VAL A 41 -12.37 10.27 -6.16
C VAL A 41 -12.45 8.89 -5.52
N LYS A 42 -11.66 7.96 -6.05
CA LYS A 42 -11.40 6.64 -5.47
C LYS A 42 -10.03 6.66 -4.78
N LEU A 43 -10.06 6.78 -3.46
CA LEU A 43 -8.86 6.79 -2.63
C LEU A 43 -8.57 5.39 -2.12
N LYS A 44 -7.35 4.89 -2.33
CA LYS A 44 -6.89 3.60 -1.78
C LYS A 44 -5.53 3.78 -1.13
N ILE A 45 -5.37 3.18 0.05
CA ILE A 45 -4.15 3.28 0.87
C ILE A 45 -3.65 1.86 1.12
N ALA A 46 -2.38 1.57 0.86
CA ALA A 46 -1.74 0.31 1.26
C ALA A 46 -0.54 0.60 2.15
N GLY A 47 -0.40 -0.15 3.25
CA GLY A 47 0.61 0.09 4.27
C GLY A 47 0.16 1.09 5.33
N LEU A 48 1.12 1.52 6.16
CA LEU A 48 0.90 2.46 7.26
C LEU A 48 1.96 3.55 7.19
N SER A 49 1.55 4.82 7.16
CA SER A 49 2.44 5.99 7.00
C SER A 49 3.14 6.42 8.29
N VAL A 50 3.66 5.46 9.07
CA VAL A 50 4.24 5.72 10.40
C VAL A 50 5.71 6.12 10.30
N ASP A 51 5.99 7.37 10.65
CA ASP A 51 7.32 8.00 10.69
C ASP A 51 8.15 7.78 9.41
N PRO A 52 7.65 8.19 8.22
CA PRO A 52 8.46 8.16 7.01
C PRO A 52 9.62 9.15 7.11
N ASP A 53 10.77 8.79 6.55
CA ASP A 53 11.90 9.71 6.38
C ASP A 53 11.91 10.40 5.00
N GLU A 54 11.13 9.89 4.06
CA GLU A 54 10.97 10.46 2.72
C GLU A 54 9.53 10.27 2.21
N ILE A 55 9.01 11.30 1.53
CA ILE A 55 7.68 11.29 0.90
C ILE A 55 7.84 11.74 -0.55
N ILE A 56 7.31 10.94 -1.48
CA ILE A 56 7.39 11.17 -2.92
C ILE A 56 5.97 11.39 -3.47
N LEU A 57 5.76 12.52 -4.14
CA LEU A 57 4.57 12.76 -4.95
C LEU A 57 4.82 12.26 -6.37
N ARG A 58 4.03 11.27 -6.79
CA ARG A 58 4.10 10.64 -8.11
C ARG A 58 2.87 11.02 -8.94
N GLY A 59 3.07 11.79 -10.01
CA GLY A 59 1.98 12.37 -10.80
C GLY A 59 1.66 13.81 -10.38
N SER A 60 0.45 14.29 -10.68
CA SER A 60 0.01 15.65 -10.31
C SER A 60 -1.37 15.65 -9.64
N PRO A 61 -1.53 16.29 -8.46
CA PRO A 61 -2.84 16.49 -7.85
C PRO A 61 -3.83 17.24 -8.75
N SER A 62 -3.35 18.10 -9.65
CA SER A 62 -4.20 18.82 -10.61
C SER A 62 -4.84 17.93 -11.69
N SER A 63 -4.46 16.65 -11.75
CA SER A 63 -4.98 15.68 -12.72
C SER A 63 -6.01 14.72 -12.13
N ASP A 64 -6.36 14.88 -10.85
CA ASP A 64 -7.21 13.96 -10.08
C ASP A 64 -6.74 12.49 -10.12
N ALA A 65 -5.50 12.23 -10.53
CA ALA A 65 -4.88 10.93 -10.60
C ALA A 65 -3.40 11.01 -10.21
N PHE A 66 -3.08 10.62 -8.97
CA PHE A 66 -1.73 10.67 -8.43
C PHE A 66 -1.55 9.68 -7.27
N SER A 67 -0.30 9.49 -6.86
CA SER A 67 0.06 8.67 -5.72
C SER A 67 1.05 9.40 -4.81
N VAL A 68 0.94 9.21 -3.51
CA VAL A 68 1.89 9.66 -2.49
C VAL A 68 2.55 8.42 -1.89
N LEU A 69 3.87 8.32 -2.04
CA LEU A 69 4.66 7.19 -1.60
C LEU A 69 5.44 7.58 -0.36
N HIS A 70 5.32 6.81 0.71
CA HIS A 70 6.01 7.03 1.97
C HIS A 70 7.12 6.00 2.12
N LEU A 71 8.34 6.47 2.31
CA LEU A 71 9.51 5.62 2.48
C LEU A 71 10.05 5.73 3.90
N ARG A 72 10.69 4.63 4.32
CA ARG A 72 11.52 4.58 5.51
C ARG A 72 12.79 3.80 5.18
N GLN A 73 13.95 4.44 5.32
CA GLN A 73 15.26 3.84 5.04
C GLN A 73 15.36 3.23 3.63
N GLY A 74 14.72 3.88 2.66
CA GLY A 74 14.66 3.46 1.26
C GLY A 74 13.66 2.35 0.94
N ALA A 75 12.92 1.82 1.93
CA ALA A 75 11.84 0.86 1.70
C ALA A 75 10.49 1.59 1.62
N LEU A 76 9.63 1.20 0.68
CA LEU A 76 8.26 1.72 0.60
C LEU A 76 7.43 1.12 1.75
N ILE A 77 6.92 1.97 2.64
CA ILE A 77 6.13 1.55 3.82
C ILE A 77 4.63 1.83 3.67
N CYS A 78 4.27 2.80 2.84
CA CYS A 78 2.88 3.16 2.55
C CYS A 78 2.76 3.78 1.16
N VAL A 79 1.61 3.59 0.53
CA VAL A 79 1.16 4.42 -0.60
C VAL A 79 -0.26 4.90 -0.34
N GLU A 80 -0.53 6.14 -0.67
CA GLU A 80 -1.88 6.71 -0.78
C GLU A 80 -2.12 7.02 -2.27
N THR A 81 -3.20 6.50 -2.84
CA THR A 81 -3.49 6.64 -4.27
C THR A 81 -4.84 7.31 -4.46
N VAL A 82 -4.89 8.25 -5.39
CA VAL A 82 -6.11 8.92 -5.86
C VAL A 82 -6.30 8.50 -7.32
N ASN A 83 -7.36 7.75 -7.60
CA ASN A 83 -7.69 7.23 -8.93
C ASN A 83 -6.57 6.42 -9.63
N MET A 84 -5.57 5.96 -8.87
CA MET A 84 -4.40 5.23 -9.38
C MET A 84 -4.40 3.76 -8.92
N THR A 85 -5.39 2.98 -9.40
CA THR A 85 -5.53 1.56 -9.00
C THR A 85 -4.30 0.70 -9.38
N ALA A 86 -3.62 1.02 -10.49
CA ALA A 86 -2.41 0.29 -10.89
C ALA A 86 -1.26 0.46 -9.89
N ASP A 87 -1.04 1.71 -9.43
CA ASP A 87 -0.02 2.02 -8.42
C ASP A 87 -0.37 1.34 -7.09
N PHE A 88 -1.64 1.38 -6.66
CA PHE A 88 -2.09 0.69 -5.45
C PHE A 88 -1.72 -0.80 -5.46
N MET A 89 -2.05 -1.51 -6.55
CA MET A 89 -1.79 -2.95 -6.67
C MET A 89 -0.30 -3.28 -6.72
N ALA A 90 0.51 -2.44 -7.38
CA ALA A 90 1.95 -2.63 -7.45
C ALA A 90 2.62 -2.35 -6.09
N SER A 91 2.32 -1.22 -5.48
CA SER A 91 2.86 -0.80 -4.19
C SER A 91 2.53 -1.78 -3.08
N LYS A 92 1.32 -2.35 -3.07
CA LYS A 92 0.96 -3.39 -2.10
C LYS A 92 1.91 -4.61 -2.15
N LYS A 93 2.35 -5.00 -3.35
CA LYS A 93 3.34 -6.08 -3.52
C LYS A 93 4.75 -5.64 -3.10
N ILE A 94 5.13 -4.41 -3.45
CA ILE A 94 6.42 -3.83 -3.05
C ILE A 94 6.53 -3.79 -1.52
N ILE A 95 5.50 -3.25 -0.83
CA ILE A 95 5.44 -3.14 0.63
C ILE A 95 5.55 -4.54 1.27
N ALA A 96 4.85 -5.54 0.72
CA ALA A 96 4.92 -6.91 1.22
C ALA A 96 6.34 -7.51 1.15
N ARG A 97 7.16 -7.09 0.17
CA ARG A 97 8.55 -7.55 0.02
C ARG A 97 9.54 -6.77 0.87
N GLY A 98 9.27 -5.50 1.17
CA GLY A 98 10.11 -4.67 2.01
C GLY A 98 11.49 -4.33 1.42
N ASN A 99 11.67 -4.52 0.11
CA ASN A 99 12.93 -4.25 -0.57
C ASN A 99 13.22 -2.74 -0.65
N LYS A 100 14.51 -2.38 -0.60
CA LYS A 100 14.94 -1.00 -0.82
C LYS A 100 14.82 -0.64 -2.30
N LEU A 101 14.32 0.56 -2.56
CA LEU A 101 14.08 1.09 -3.90
C LEU A 101 14.79 2.43 -4.09
N SER A 102 15.10 2.74 -5.35
CA SER A 102 15.59 4.06 -5.73
C SER A 102 14.43 5.06 -5.71
N ALA A 103 14.58 6.14 -4.95
CA ALA A 103 13.62 7.26 -4.94
C ALA A 103 13.42 7.83 -6.34
N ALA A 104 14.49 7.93 -7.15
CA ALA A 104 14.41 8.40 -8.53
C ALA A 104 13.53 7.49 -9.40
N ALA A 105 13.61 6.16 -9.23
CA ALA A 105 12.78 5.22 -9.97
C ALA A 105 11.31 5.27 -9.53
N LEU A 106 11.05 5.54 -8.25
CA LEU A 106 9.69 5.70 -7.71
C LEU A 106 9.03 7.00 -8.18
N LEU A 107 9.80 8.08 -8.33
CA LEU A 107 9.32 9.37 -8.81
C LEU A 107 8.99 9.36 -10.32
N ASP A 108 9.74 8.60 -11.11
CA ASP A 108 9.60 8.58 -12.58
C ASP A 108 8.29 7.93 -13.03
N THR A 109 7.34 8.75 -13.49
CA THR A 109 6.02 8.32 -13.96
C THR A 109 6.07 7.49 -15.25
N GLN A 110 7.18 7.51 -15.98
CA GLN A 110 7.38 6.66 -17.17
C GLN A 110 7.69 5.21 -16.80
N ILE A 111 8.15 4.94 -15.58
CA ILE A 111 8.40 3.58 -15.08
C ILE A 111 7.16 3.12 -14.31
N PRO A 112 6.40 2.12 -14.78
CA PRO A 112 5.28 1.58 -14.00
C PRO A 112 5.80 0.98 -12.69
N LEU A 113 5.17 1.27 -11.55
CA LEU A 113 5.60 0.71 -10.25
C LEU A 113 5.62 -0.83 -10.25
N LYS A 114 4.80 -1.47 -11.08
CA LYS A 114 4.81 -2.93 -11.27
C LYS A 114 6.18 -3.46 -11.73
N ALA A 115 6.94 -2.68 -12.49
CA ALA A 115 8.29 -3.05 -12.94
C ALA A 115 9.32 -3.03 -11.79
N LEU A 116 9.00 -2.36 -10.68
CA LEU A 116 9.83 -2.28 -9.48
C LEU A 116 9.50 -3.38 -8.46
N VAL A 117 8.60 -4.30 -8.79
CA VAL A 117 8.27 -5.48 -7.98
C VAL A 117 9.37 -6.53 -8.20
N VAL A 118 10.54 -6.30 -7.59
CA VAL A 118 11.70 -7.21 -7.54
C VAL A 118 11.72 -8.09 -6.31
#